data_AF-A0A645JEU8-F1
#
_entry.id   AF-A0A645JEU8-F1
#
_cell.length_a   1.000
_cell.length_b   1.000
_cell.length_c   1.000
_cell.angle_alpha   90.00
_cell.angle_beta   90.00
_cell.angle_gamma   90.00
#
_symmetry.space_group_name_H-M   'P 1'
#
loop_
_entity.id
_entity.type
_entity.pdbx_description
1 polymer ?
#
loop_
_entity_poly.entity_id
_entity_poly.type
_entity_poly.pdbx_seq_one_letter_code
_entity_poly.pdbx_strand_id
1 'polypeptide(L)'
;MLICADTYRPEPAARLRAQGAAILLAPSAWPPVDGMGPGDAWERRSAETGLPLVVNNRTGREPELDFSSGESVVASGGERRFAFTAGQTRLFYVDWDRRQGFRQVTP
;
A
#
# COMPACT_ATOMS: atom_id res chain seq x y z
N MET A 1 -11.92 -1.82 -2.28
CA MET A 1 -10.58 -1.96 -2.91
C MET A 1 -10.26 -0.66 -3.60
N LEU A 2 -9.00 -0.24 -3.57
CA LEU A 2 -8.47 0.93 -4.27
C LEU A 2 -7.54 0.45 -5.39
N ILE A 3 -7.31 1.24 -6.42
CA ILE A 3 -6.37 0.92 -7.49
C ILE A 3 -5.46 2.12 -7.72
N CYS A 4 -4.15 1.93 -7.49
CA CYS A 4 -3.10 2.89 -7.83
C CYS A 4 -3.44 4.35 -7.44
N ALA A 5 -3.80 5.18 -8.42
CA ALA A 5 -4.12 6.61 -8.27
C ALA A 5 -5.35 6.92 -7.39
N ASP A 6 -6.23 5.94 -7.12
CA ASP A 6 -7.35 6.12 -6.18
C ASP A 6 -6.88 6.60 -4.78
N THR A 7 -5.63 6.30 -4.43
CA THR A 7 -5.04 6.68 -3.14
C THR A 7 -4.72 8.17 -3.02
N TYR A 8 -4.63 8.93 -4.12
CA TYR A 8 -4.35 10.37 -4.07
C TYR A 8 -5.48 11.19 -3.45
N ARG A 9 -6.71 10.69 -3.52
CA ARG A 9 -7.91 11.42 -3.11
C ARG A 9 -8.55 10.75 -1.88
N PRO A 10 -9.17 11.51 -0.95
CA PRO A 10 -9.85 10.96 0.23
C PRO A 10 -11.13 10.21 -0.07
N GLU A 11 -11.86 10.63 -1.08
CA GLU A 11 -13.21 10.19 -1.33
C GLU A 11 -13.30 8.67 -1.57
N PRO A 12 -12.42 8.02 -2.35
CA PRO A 12 -12.48 6.58 -2.55
C PRO A 12 -12.29 5.78 -1.25
N ALA A 13 -11.30 6.13 -0.44
CA ALA A 13 -11.00 5.45 0.81
C ALA A 13 -12.11 5.68 1.86
N ALA A 14 -12.60 6.91 1.96
CA ALA A 14 -13.71 7.28 2.85
C ALA A 14 -15.00 6.54 2.48
N ARG A 15 -15.32 6.42 1.19
CA ARG A 15 -16.50 5.66 0.72
C ARG A 15 -16.41 4.19 1.12
N LEU A 16 -15.24 3.56 0.96
CA LEU A 16 -15.03 2.17 1.36
C LEU A 16 -15.19 2.00 2.88
N ARG A 17 -14.66 2.93 3.68
CA ARG A 17 -14.87 2.95 5.13
C ARG A 17 -16.36 3.05 5.48
N ALA A 18 -17.10 3.95 4.84
CA ALA A 18 -18.54 4.10 5.05
C ALA A 18 -19.34 2.84 4.67
N GLN A 19 -18.85 2.05 3.72
CA GLN A 19 -19.42 0.76 3.33
C GLN A 19 -19.04 -0.39 4.27
N GLY A 20 -18.31 -0.12 5.36
CA GLY A 20 -17.96 -1.12 6.37
C GLY A 20 -16.64 -1.86 6.10
N ALA A 21 -15.77 -1.34 5.23
CA ALA A 21 -14.45 -1.93 5.03
C ALA A 21 -13.67 -1.98 6.35
N ALA A 22 -13.03 -3.11 6.62
CA ALA A 22 -12.14 -3.30 7.77
C ALA A 22 -10.66 -3.08 7.42
N ILE A 23 -10.31 -3.17 6.14
CA ILE A 23 -8.96 -3.03 5.58
C ILE A 23 -9.08 -2.53 4.14
N LEU A 24 -8.09 -1.75 3.70
CA LEU A 24 -7.95 -1.28 2.32
C LEU A 24 -6.83 -2.08 1.63
N LEU A 25 -7.09 -2.50 0.40
CA LEU A 25 -6.12 -3.15 -0.48
C LEU A 25 -5.93 -2.28 -1.72
N ALA A 26 -4.68 -2.07 -2.12
CA ALA A 26 -4.29 -1.19 -3.21
C ALA A 26 -3.21 -1.82 -4.12
N PRO A 27 -3.58 -2.67 -5.10
CA PRO A 27 -2.69 -2.95 -6.21
C PRO A 27 -2.25 -1.64 -6.88
N SER A 28 -0.95 -1.48 -7.09
CA SER A 28 -0.34 -0.25 -7.60
C SER A 28 0.75 -0.56 -8.62
N ALA A 29 1.06 0.43 -9.47
CA ALA A 29 2.15 0.35 -10.45
C ALA A 29 2.87 1.70 -10.49
N TRP A 30 3.43 2.11 -9.35
CA TRP A 30 4.21 3.33 -9.23
C TRP A 30 5.69 3.03 -9.43
N PRO A 31 6.34 3.64 -10.44
CA PRO A 31 7.78 3.57 -10.55
C PRO A 31 8.42 4.48 -9.48
N PRO A 32 9.63 4.16 -8.99
CA PRO A 32 10.36 4.95 -8.02
C PRO A 32 11.05 6.14 -8.71
N VAL A 33 10.25 7.02 -9.32
CA VAL A 33 10.72 8.25 -9.96
C VAL A 33 10.38 9.44 -9.10
N ASP A 34 11.38 10.29 -8.84
CA ASP A 34 11.24 11.48 -8.03
C ASP A 34 10.08 12.37 -8.52
N GLY A 35 9.22 12.77 -7.59
CA GLY A 35 8.05 13.60 -7.87
C GLY A 35 6.84 12.88 -8.50
N MET A 36 6.95 11.59 -8.84
CA MET A 36 5.86 10.79 -9.43
C MET A 36 5.33 9.67 -8.53
N GLY A 37 5.86 9.55 -7.32
CA GLY A 37 5.40 8.56 -6.34
C GLY A 37 4.08 8.93 -5.65
N PRO A 38 3.54 8.01 -4.83
CA PRO A 38 2.36 8.28 -4.00
C PRO A 38 2.61 9.31 -2.90
N GLY A 39 3.86 9.70 -2.64
CA GLY A 39 4.23 10.55 -1.51
C GLY A 39 3.79 9.89 -0.19
N ASP A 40 3.04 10.63 0.62
CA ASP A 40 2.44 10.18 1.88
C ASP A 40 0.98 9.71 1.73
N ALA A 41 0.49 9.54 0.49
CA ALA A 41 -0.92 9.31 0.22
C ALA A 41 -1.45 8.05 0.92
N TRP A 42 -0.65 6.98 0.98
CA TRP A 42 -1.00 5.70 1.59
C TRP A 42 -1.17 5.80 3.10
N GLU A 43 -0.19 6.42 3.77
CA GLU A 43 -0.19 6.73 5.18
C GLU A 43 -1.38 7.65 5.51
N ARG A 44 -1.57 8.73 4.75
CA ARG A 44 -2.73 9.61 4.93
C ARG A 44 -4.07 8.90 4.75
N ARG A 45 -4.23 8.01 3.75
CA ARG A 45 -5.47 7.23 3.58
C ARG A 45 -5.71 6.36 4.82
N SER A 46 -4.67 5.76 5.37
CA SER A 46 -4.77 4.98 6.60
C SER A 46 -5.17 5.84 7.79
N ALA A 47 -4.56 7.03 7.96
CA ALA A 47 -4.87 7.94 9.05
C ALA A 47 -6.31 8.45 8.98
N GLU A 48 -6.72 8.96 7.81
CA GLU A 48 -8.03 9.58 7.61
C GLU A 48 -9.18 8.57 7.74
N THR A 49 -8.98 7.34 7.28
CA THR A 49 -10.00 6.29 7.40
C THR A 49 -9.91 5.51 8.70
N GLY A 50 -8.82 5.61 9.47
CA GLY A 50 -8.53 4.73 10.59
C GLY A 50 -8.42 3.25 10.21
N LEU A 51 -8.31 2.92 8.92
CA LEU A 51 -8.19 1.56 8.42
C LEU A 51 -6.72 1.25 8.09
N PRO A 52 -6.27 0.01 8.27
CA PRO A 52 -5.04 -0.44 7.66
C PRO A 52 -5.14 -0.44 6.14
N LEU A 53 -4.04 -0.12 5.46
CA LEU A 53 -3.92 -0.11 4.00
C LEU A 53 -2.72 -0.96 3.57
N VAL A 54 -2.97 -1.97 2.74
CA VAL A 54 -1.94 -2.82 2.14
C VAL A 54 -1.81 -2.50 0.65
N VAL A 55 -0.62 -2.04 0.27
CA VAL A 55 -0.23 -1.75 -1.10
C VAL A 55 0.58 -2.91 -1.64
N ASN A 56 0.13 -3.47 -2.75
CA ASN A 56 0.93 -4.40 -3.55
C ASN A 56 1.38 -3.65 -4.80
N ASN A 57 2.59 -3.12 -4.79
CA ASN A 57 3.14 -2.35 -5.89
C ASN A 57 3.91 -3.26 -6.86
N ARG A 58 3.88 -2.90 -8.13
CA ARG A 58 4.59 -3.61 -9.19
C ARG A 58 6.10 -3.66 -8.93
N THR A 59 6.72 -4.75 -9.37
CA THR A 59 8.17 -4.90 -9.54
C THR A 59 8.52 -5.28 -10.99
N GLY A 60 9.80 -5.27 -11.31
CA GLY A 60 10.36 -5.65 -12.60
C GLY A 60 10.66 -4.44 -13.48
N ARG A 61 10.88 -4.70 -14.77
CA ARG A 61 11.23 -3.67 -15.76
C ARG A 61 10.37 -3.80 -17.00
N GLU A 62 10.00 -2.66 -17.54
CA GLU A 62 9.49 -2.47 -18.90
C GLU A 62 10.51 -1.66 -19.71
N PRO A 63 10.39 -1.58 -21.04
CA PRO A 63 11.34 -0.81 -21.85
C PRO A 63 11.48 0.66 -21.41
N GLU A 64 10.38 1.29 -20.98
CA GLU A 64 10.35 2.72 -20.62
C GLU A 64 10.38 2.99 -19.11
N LEU A 65 10.06 1.99 -18.27
CA LEU A 65 9.89 2.18 -16.82
C LEU A 65 10.53 1.05 -16.01
N ASP A 66 11.21 1.42 -14.93
CA ASP A 66 11.84 0.50 -13.99
C ASP A 66 11.07 0.52 -12.66
N PHE A 67 10.51 -0.63 -12.27
CA PHE A 67 9.81 -0.83 -11.01
C PHE A 67 10.62 -1.67 -10.03
N SER A 68 11.87 -2.04 -10.35
CA SER A 68 12.66 -3.00 -9.57
C SER A 68 12.98 -2.54 -8.14
N SER A 69 12.91 -1.23 -7.87
CA SER A 69 13.02 -0.65 -6.52
C SER A 69 11.68 -0.11 -5.97
N GLY A 70 10.56 -0.38 -6.64
CA GLY A 70 9.22 -0.01 -6.17
C GLY A 70 8.86 -0.69 -4.85
N GLU A 71 8.26 0.05 -3.93
CA GLU A 71 7.88 -0.45 -2.61
C GLU A 71 6.43 -0.93 -2.57
N SER A 72 6.23 -2.13 -2.05
CA SER A 72 4.94 -2.56 -1.48
C SER A 72 4.91 -2.20 0.01
N VAL A 73 3.78 -1.69 0.50
CA VAL A 73 3.71 -1.05 1.81
C VAL A 73 2.53 -1.55 2.61
N VAL A 74 2.71 -1.67 3.92
CA VAL A 74 1.61 -1.75 4.88
C VAL A 74 1.58 -0.48 5.71
N ALA A 75 0.53 0.31 5.56
CA ALA A 75 0.26 1.49 6.37
C ALA A 75 -0.83 1.21 7.41
N SER A 76 -0.65 1.70 8.64
CA SER A 76 -1.65 1.60 9.69
C SER A 76 -1.54 2.77 10.64
N GLY A 77 -2.68 3.39 10.98
CA GLY A 77 -2.72 4.54 11.90
C GLY A 77 -1.98 5.77 11.39
N GLY A 78 -1.81 5.90 10.07
CA GLY A 78 -1.03 7.00 9.49
C GLY A 78 0.48 6.75 9.39
N GLU A 79 0.94 5.55 9.70
CA GLU A 79 2.37 5.21 9.64
C GLU A 79 2.64 4.05 8.70
N ARG A 80 3.78 4.11 8.01
CA ARG A 80 4.35 2.98 7.27
C ARG A 80 4.91 1.95 8.26
N ARG A 81 4.19 0.84 8.44
CA ARG A 81 4.58 -0.23 9.37
C ARG A 81 5.57 -1.19 8.73
N PHE A 82 5.35 -1.51 7.44
CA PHE A 82 6.25 -2.34 6.65
C PHE A 82 6.45 -1.76 5.26
N ALA A 83 7.65 -1.96 4.72
CA ALA A 83 8.02 -1.68 3.35
C ALA A 83 8.75 -2.90 2.79
N PHE A 84 8.39 -3.31 1.58
CA PHE A 84 8.96 -4.45 0.90
C PHE A 84 9.40 -4.07 -0.50
N THR A 85 10.61 -4.45 -0.85
CA THR A 85 11.17 -4.27 -2.19
C THR A 85 11.74 -5.60 -2.66
N ALA A 86 11.49 -5.93 -3.92
CA ALA A 86 12.16 -7.02 -4.61
C ALA A 86 12.33 -6.60 -6.06
N GLY A 87 13.45 -6.93 -6.71
CA GLY A 87 13.67 -6.61 -8.14
C GLY A 87 12.98 -7.57 -9.12
N GLN A 88 12.37 -8.64 -8.59
CA GLN A 88 11.67 -9.68 -9.35
C GLN A 88 10.44 -10.13 -8.55
N THR A 89 9.55 -10.90 -9.20
CA THR A 89 8.35 -11.47 -8.57
C THR A 89 8.70 -12.17 -7.25
N ARG A 90 8.06 -11.72 -6.18
CA ARG A 90 8.25 -12.25 -4.83
C ARG A 90 6.92 -12.31 -4.11
N LEU A 91 6.82 -13.22 -3.14
CA LEU A 91 5.70 -13.30 -2.21
C LEU A 91 6.17 -12.84 -0.83
N PHE A 92 5.45 -11.89 -0.25
CA PHE A 92 5.61 -11.45 1.13
C PHE A 92 4.36 -11.84 1.91
N TYR A 93 4.56 -12.34 3.13
CA TYR A 93 3.48 -12.67 4.04
C TYR A 93 3.39 -11.61 5.13
N VAL A 94 2.17 -11.15 5.39
CA VAL A 94 1.83 -10.30 6.53
C VAL A 94 0.66 -10.91 7.25
N ASP A 95 0.77 -11.01 8.57
CA ASP A 95 -0.32 -11.46 9.42
C ASP A 95 -1.03 -10.24 10.00
N TRP A 96 -2.35 -10.26 9.97
CA TRP A 96 -3.16 -9.18 10.49
C TRP A 96 -4.27 -9.73 11.38
N ASP A 97 -4.18 -9.37 12.65
CA ASP A 97 -5.27 -9.55 13.60
C ASP A 97 -5.97 -8.22 13.83
N ARG A 98 -7.29 -8.21 13.74
CA ARG A 98 -8.09 -6.98 13.84
C ARG A 98 -7.98 -6.29 15.21
N ARG A 99 -7.66 -7.03 16.27
CA ARG A 99 -7.51 -6.51 17.65
C ARG A 99 -6.06 -6.17 17.98
N GLN A 100 -5.11 -6.91 17.42
CA GLN A 100 -3.69 -6.84 17.80
C GLN A 100 -2.82 -6.15 16.74
N GLY A 101 -3.36 -5.86 15.56
CA GLY A 101 -2.68 -5.19 14.46
C GLY A 101 -1.85 -6.14 13.60
N PHE A 102 -0.93 -5.57 12.82
CA PHE A 102 -0.03 -6.33 11.97
C PHE A 102 1.14 -6.92 12.74
N ARG A 103 1.56 -8.12 12.33
CA ARG A 103 2.75 -8.80 12.85
C ARG A 103 3.68 -9.18 11.71
N GLN A 104 4.97 -9.17 12.00
CA GLN A 104 5.97 -9.70 11.08
C GLN A 104 5.87 -11.22 11.08
N VAL A 105 5.73 -11.81 9.90
CA VAL A 105 5.75 -13.27 9.73
C VAL A 105 7.19 -13.66 9.42
N THR A 106 7.85 -14.31 10.38
CA THR A 106 9.15 -14.93 10.14
C THR A 106 8.91 -16.28 9.45
N PRO A 107 9.60 -16.59 8.33
CA PRO A 107 9.49 -17.88 7.66
C PRO A 107 9.81 -19.08 8.55
#